data_AF-A0A7Y7EE92-F1
#
_entry.id   AF-A0A7Y7EE92-F1
#
_cell.length_a   1.000
_cell.length_b   1.000
_cell.length_c   1.000
_cell.angle_alpha   90.00
_cell.angle_beta   90.00
_cell.angle_gamma   90.00
#
_symmetry.space_group_name_H-M   'P 1'
#
loop_
_entity.id
_entity.type
_entity.pdbx_description
1 polymer ?
#
loop_
_entity_poly.entity_id
_entity_poly.type
_entity_poly.pdbx_seq_one_letter_code
_entity_poly.pdbx_strand_id
1 'polypeptide(L)'
;MITDGKPTCMKVGIKYYKNAFGLDPKILNKTLNLATQCRRLHIPVTTFMIASDPYLKEFVKEFTKANNGNAYYSSLKGLGHLIFEDYKRNRRKNF
;
A
#
# COMPACT_ATOMS: atom_id res chain seq x y z
N MET A 1 2.58 4.71 0.53
CA MET A 1 2.37 3.65 1.53
C MET A 1 3.66 2.87 1.68
N ILE A 2 4.11 2.61 2.91
CA ILE A 2 5.22 1.68 3.19
C ILE A 2 4.63 0.58 4.07
N THR A 3 4.82 -0.68 3.71
CA THR A 3 4.25 -1.82 4.45
C THR A 3 5.14 -3.06 4.36
N ASP A 4 5.14 -3.86 5.41
CA ASP A 4 5.73 -5.20 5.50
C ASP A 4 4.66 -6.30 5.61
N GLY A 5 3.38 -5.92 5.58
CA GLY A 5 2.26 -6.79 5.94
C GLY A 5 0.91 -6.42 5.33
N LYS A 6 -0.08 -7.27 5.62
CA LYS A 6 -1.50 -7.04 5.31
C LYS A 6 -2.11 -6.07 6.31
N PRO A 7 -3.19 -5.36 5.97
CA PRO A 7 -3.93 -4.61 6.96
C PRO A 7 -4.59 -5.56 7.98
N THR A 8 -4.47 -5.23 9.26
CA THR A 8 -5.00 -6.02 10.40
C THR A 8 -5.92 -5.22 11.31
N CYS A 9 -6.19 -3.97 10.95
CA CYS A 9 -6.95 -3.04 11.77
C CYS A 9 -7.75 -2.08 10.89
N MET A 10 -8.94 -1.72 11.33
CA MET A 10 -9.69 -0.59 10.79
C MET A 10 -10.41 0.19 11.89
N LYS A 11 -10.55 1.50 11.72
CA LYS A 11 -11.31 2.37 12.64
C LYS A 11 -12.81 2.27 12.36
N VAL A 12 -13.61 2.10 13.40
CA VAL A 12 -15.08 2.01 13.34
C VAL A 12 -15.67 2.95 14.40
N GLY A 13 -16.07 4.16 13.96
CA GLY A 13 -16.44 5.24 14.87
C GLY A 13 -15.28 5.60 15.79
N ILE A 14 -15.49 5.48 17.10
CA ILE A 14 -14.47 5.74 18.12
C ILE A 14 -13.62 4.49 18.46
N LYS A 15 -14.00 3.31 17.98
CA LYS A 15 -13.32 2.04 18.30
C LYS A 15 -12.43 1.57 17.14
N TYR A 16 -11.55 0.61 17.44
CA TYR A 16 -10.76 -0.10 16.45
C TYR A 16 -11.23 -1.55 16.36
N TYR A 17 -11.55 -1.98 15.14
CA TYR A 17 -11.74 -3.39 14.82
C TYR A 17 -10.38 -3.95 14.40
N LYS A 18 -9.88 -4.96 15.14
CA LYS A 18 -8.55 -5.54 14.94
C LYS A 18 -8.67 -7.05 14.78
N ASN A 19 -7.98 -7.58 13.79
CA ASN A 19 -7.77 -9.01 13.63
C ASN A 19 -6.40 -9.26 13.00
N ALA A 20 -5.47 -9.77 13.81
CA ALA A 20 -4.12 -10.10 13.36
C ALA A 20 -4.09 -11.46 12.63
N PHE A 21 -5.01 -12.37 12.95
CA PHE A 21 -5.03 -13.75 12.47
C PHE A 21 -5.76 -13.88 11.14
N GLY A 22 -5.13 -14.57 10.19
CA GLY A 22 -5.74 -14.86 8.89
C GLY A 22 -6.08 -13.61 8.07
N LEU A 23 -6.81 -13.83 6.98
CA LEU A 23 -7.33 -12.76 6.13
C LEU A 23 -8.71 -12.37 6.63
N ASP A 24 -8.83 -11.14 7.12
CA ASP A 24 -10.12 -10.60 7.54
C ASP A 24 -10.76 -9.86 6.35
N PRO A 25 -11.82 -10.41 5.71
CA PRO A 25 -12.39 -9.83 4.50
C PRO A 25 -12.94 -8.43 4.74
N LYS A 26 -13.37 -8.11 5.97
CA LYS A 26 -13.92 -6.80 6.32
C LYS A 26 -12.83 -5.74 6.26
N ILE A 27 -11.66 -6.03 6.83
CA ILE A 27 -10.50 -5.12 6.83
C ILE A 27 -9.95 -4.96 5.41
N LEU A 28 -9.82 -6.06 4.67
CA LEU A 28 -9.29 -6.05 3.30
C LEU A 28 -10.19 -5.25 2.37
N ASN A 29 -11.50 -5.55 2.35
CA ASN A 29 -12.46 -4.85 1.51
C ASN A 29 -12.53 -3.35 1.86
N LYS A 30 -12.48 -3.00 3.15
CA LYS A 30 -12.43 -1.59 3.55
C LYS A 30 -11.19 -0.88 2.99
N THR A 31 -10.04 -1.56 3.03
CA THR A 31 -8.76 -1.00 2.54
C THR A 31 -8.77 -0.82 1.03
N LEU A 32 -9.26 -1.81 0.27
CA LEU A 32 -9.40 -1.71 -1.19
C LEU A 32 -10.40 -0.62 -1.60
N ASN A 33 -11.52 -0.48 -0.88
CA ASN A 33 -12.49 0.58 -1.12
C ASN A 33 -11.87 1.98 -0.94
N LEU A 34 -11.01 2.16 0.06
CA LEU A 34 -10.26 3.42 0.24
C LEU A 34 -9.27 3.65 -0.92
N ALA A 35 -8.62 2.60 -1.42
CA ALA A 35 -7.72 2.69 -2.57
C ALA A 35 -8.45 3.24 -3.81
N THR A 36 -9.66 2.73 -4.09
CA THR A 36 -10.53 3.22 -5.18
C THR A 36 -11.03 4.64 -4.94
N GLN A 37 -11.31 5.02 -3.69
CA GLN A 37 -11.67 6.41 -3.35
C GLN A 37 -10.51 7.37 -3.62
N CYS A 38 -9.29 7.03 -3.20
CA CYS A 38 -8.10 7.81 -3.52
C CYS A 38 -7.94 7.98 -5.04
N ARG A 39 -8.17 6.92 -5.82
CA ARG A 39 -8.14 6.99 -7.29
C ARG A 39 -9.15 8.00 -7.84
N ARG A 40 -10.40 7.96 -7.37
CA ARG A 40 -11.45 8.91 -7.80
C ARG A 40 -11.11 10.36 -7.46
N LEU A 41 -10.36 10.57 -6.38
CA LEU A 41 -9.86 11.88 -5.97
C LEU A 41 -8.54 12.27 -6.65
N HIS A 42 -8.04 11.48 -7.61
CA HIS A 42 -6.75 11.70 -8.28
C HIS A 42 -5.55 11.71 -7.31
N ILE A 43 -5.63 10.92 -6.24
CA ILE A 43 -4.55 10.74 -5.26
C ILE A 43 -3.85 9.41 -5.56
N PRO A 44 -2.74 9.40 -6.30
CA PRO A 44 -1.97 8.19 -6.54
C PRO A 44 -1.25 7.76 -5.25
N VAL A 45 -1.26 6.46 -4.99
CA VAL A 45 -0.58 5.84 -3.85
C VAL A 45 0.55 4.97 -4.39
N THR A 46 1.78 5.44 -4.21
CA THR A 46 2.98 4.62 -4.40
C THR A 46 3.15 3.71 -3.19
N THR A 47 3.23 2.40 -3.41
CA THR A 47 3.38 1.39 -2.37
C THR A 47 4.80 0.83 -2.39
N PHE A 48 5.48 0.90 -1.25
CA PHE A 48 6.75 0.26 -1.03
C PHE A 48 6.55 -0.92 -0.09
N MET A 49 6.81 -2.13 -0.57
CA MET A 49 6.59 -3.36 0.17
C MET A 49 7.92 -4.03 0.51
N ILE A 50 8.10 -4.34 1.81
CA ILE A 50 9.29 -4.99 2.37
C ILE A 50 8.97 -6.41 2.83
N ALA A 51 8.40 -7.24 1.95
CA ALA A 51 8.11 -8.64 2.29
C ALA A 51 8.23 -9.57 1.09
N SER A 52 8.67 -10.80 1.37
CA SER A 52 8.82 -11.88 0.39
C SER A 52 7.57 -12.75 0.26
N ASP A 53 6.66 -12.69 1.24
CA ASP A 53 5.47 -13.53 1.29
C ASP A 53 4.56 -13.35 0.06
N PRO A 54 4.24 -14.43 -0.69
CA PRO A 54 3.42 -14.36 -1.90
C PRO A 54 2.03 -13.74 -1.70
N TYR A 55 1.39 -13.97 -0.55
CA TYR A 55 0.04 -13.46 -0.30
C TYR A 55 0.05 -11.97 -0.05
N LEU A 56 1.03 -11.49 0.72
CA LEU A 56 1.18 -10.05 0.94
C LEU A 56 1.43 -9.31 -0.39
N LYS A 57 2.14 -9.95 -1.33
CA LYS A 57 2.35 -9.39 -2.68
C LYS A 57 1.04 -9.34 -3.47
N GLU A 58 0.20 -10.37 -3.37
CA GLU A 58 -1.09 -10.36 -4.08
C GLU A 58 -2.00 -9.23 -3.55
N PHE A 59 -2.07 -9.03 -2.23
CA PHE A 59 -2.81 -7.88 -1.68
C PHE A 59 -2.28 -6.54 -2.21
N VAL A 60 -0.95 -6.34 -2.21
CA VAL A 60 -0.36 -5.10 -2.72
C VAL A 60 -0.64 -4.92 -4.21
N LYS A 61 -0.63 -6.00 -5.00
CA LYS A 61 -0.98 -5.98 -6.42
C LYS A 61 -2.44 -5.57 -6.64
N GLU A 62 -3.38 -6.14 -5.89
CA GLU A 62 -4.80 -5.76 -5.93
C GLU A 62 -5.00 -4.30 -5.52
N PHE A 63 -4.36 -3.87 -4.43
CA PHE A 63 -4.41 -2.50 -3.95
C PHE A 63 -3.89 -1.51 -5.00
N THR A 64 -2.76 -1.83 -5.62
CA THR A 64 -2.13 -1.02 -6.65
C THR A 64 -3.02 -0.90 -7.88
N LYS A 65 -3.65 -2.00 -8.31
CA LYS A 65 -4.63 -2.01 -9.40
C LYS A 65 -5.87 -1.17 -9.06
N ALA A 66 -6.39 -1.29 -7.84
CA ALA A 66 -7.55 -0.54 -7.37
C ALA A 66 -7.28 0.98 -7.34
N ASN A 67 -6.09 1.37 -6.88
CA ASN A 67 -5.68 2.78 -6.82
C ASN A 67 -5.18 3.35 -8.16
N ASN A 68 -4.71 2.50 -9.09
CA ASN A 68 -3.93 2.91 -10.27
C ASN A 68 -2.60 3.60 -9.89
N GLY A 69 -1.93 3.08 -8.86
CA GLY A 69 -0.66 3.57 -8.35
C GLY A 69 0.54 2.75 -8.82
N ASN A 70 1.69 2.94 -8.18
CA ASN A 70 2.91 2.15 -8.40
C ASN A 70 3.20 1.25 -7.20
N ALA A 71 3.81 0.09 -7.43
CA ALA A 71 4.30 -0.79 -6.36
C ALA A 71 5.77 -1.15 -6.58
N TYR A 72 6.56 -1.02 -5.52
CA TYR A 72 7.97 -1.42 -5.46
C TYR A 72 8.14 -2.50 -4.41
N TYR A 73 8.69 -3.65 -4.84
CA TYR A 73 9.01 -4.78 -3.97
C TYR A 73 10.52 -4.77 -3.75
N SER A 74 10.96 -4.63 -2.50
CA SER A 74 12.40 -4.56 -2.20
C SER A 74 12.74 -5.22 -0.88
N SER A 75 14.00 -5.60 -0.73
CA SER A 75 14.56 -5.92 0.59
C SER A 75 14.83 -4.63 1.37
N LEU A 76 14.99 -4.73 2.70
CA LEU A 76 15.26 -3.57 3.56
C LEU A 76 16.42 -2.70 3.05
N LYS A 77 17.49 -3.33 2.52
CA LYS A 77 18.66 -2.64 1.96
C LYS A 77 18.36 -1.92 0.64
N GLY A 78 17.46 -2.46 -0.18
CA GLY A 78 17.11 -1.87 -1.47
C GLY A 78 16.03 -0.78 -1.39
N LEU A 79 15.24 -0.76 -0.32
CA LEU A 79 14.15 0.21 -0.16
C LEU A 79 14.65 1.66 -0.16
N GLY A 80 15.72 1.94 0.60
CA GLY A 80 16.27 3.29 0.69
C GLY A 80 16.64 3.84 -0.68
N HIS A 81 17.36 3.05 -1.48
CA HIS A 81 17.74 3.41 -2.85
C HIS A 81 16.52 3.72 -3.72
N LEU A 82 15.50 2.86 -3.69
CA LEU A 82 14.27 3.04 -4.48
C LEU A 82 13.50 4.31 -4.08
N ILE A 83 13.39 4.60 -2.77
CA ILE A 83 12.75 5.84 -2.29
C ILE A 83 13.52 7.06 -2.79
N PHE A 84 14.86 7.05 -2.69
CA PHE A 84 15.69 8.17 -3.16
C PHE A 84 15.59 8.38 -4.67
N GLU A 85 15.56 7.31 -5.47
CA GLU A 85 15.39 7.39 -6.91
C GLU A 85 14.01 7.95 -7.29
N ASP A 86 12.94 7.44 -6.69
CA ASP A 86 11.58 7.92 -6.95
C ASP A 86 11.44 9.40 -6.57
N TYR A 87 11.96 9.79 -5.39
CA TYR A 87 12.00 11.18 -4.96
C TYR A 87 12.75 12.08 -5.97
N LYS A 88 13.93 11.64 -6.43
CA LYS A 88 14.73 12.39 -7.42
C LYS A 88 14.04 12.50 -8.78
N ARG A 89 13.39 11.42 -9.26
CA ARG A 89 12.64 11.41 -10.53
C ARG A 89 11.43 12.35 -10.47
N ASN A 90 10.68 12.33 -9.37
CA ASN A 90 9.52 13.20 -9.20
C ASN A 90 9.91 14.67 -9.07
N ARG A 91 11.06 14.99 -8.45
CA ARG A 91 11.57 16.38 -8.39
C ARG A 91 12.04 16.94 -9.73
N ARG A 92 12.42 16.10 -10.69
CA ARG A 92 12.83 16.51 -12.04
C ARG A 92 11.66 16.92 -12.93
N LYS A 93 10.42 16.53 -12.60
CA LYS A 93 9.23 16.89 -13.39
C LYS A 93 8.71 18.32 -13.12
N ASN A 94 9.26 19.00 -12.11
CA ASN A 94 8.84 20.35 -11.71
C ASN A 94 9.82 21.45 -12.19
N PHE A 95 10.66 21.17 -13.19
CA PHE A 95 11.53 22.14 -13.86
C PHE A 95 11.39 22.00 -15.37
#